data_AF-A0AB73NG20-F1
#
_entry.id   AF-A0AB73NG20-F1
#
_cell.length_a   1.000
_cell.length_b   1.000
_cell.length_c   1.000
_cell.angle_alpha   90.00
_cell.angle_beta   90.00
_cell.angle_gamma   90.00
#
_symmetry.space_group_name_H-M   'P 1'
#
loop_
_entity.id
_entity.type
_entity.pdbx_description
1 polymer ?
#
loop_
_entity_poly.entity_id
_entity_poly.type
_entity_poly.pdbx_seq_one_letter_code
_entity_poly.pdbx_strand_id
1 'polypeptide(L)'
;MIDIKGAIIATLAPSLSFEYQYTLNLVVTDYASDMDLVIVPILHWLRTNQPDIMANHDKRQDGFTFEANYLDNKLRDISIDLKLTERTIVKEQDGKLTVTTLDEPPEPYASLSSYEVYIKGEKVAEWSL
;
A
#
# COMPACT_ATOMS: atom_id res chain seq x y z
N MET A 1 -25.62 2.05 -1.29
CA MET A 1 -24.61 2.13 -2.37
C MET A 1 -23.31 2.45 -1.67
N ILE A 2 -22.28 1.62 -1.80
CA ILE A 2 -20.96 1.93 -1.25
C ILE A 2 -20.27 2.76 -2.32
N ASP A 3 -20.19 4.07 -2.14
CA ASP A 3 -19.52 4.96 -3.08
C ASP A 3 -18.01 4.90 -2.82
N ILE A 4 -17.31 4.04 -3.57
CA ILE A 4 -15.85 3.93 -3.50
C ILE A 4 -15.27 4.99 -4.44
N LYS A 5 -14.59 6.00 -3.89
CA LYS A 5 -13.88 7.02 -4.68
C LYS A 5 -12.41 6.63 -4.80
N GLY A 6 -11.91 6.54 -6.03
CA GLY A 6 -10.52 6.19 -6.31
C GLY A 6 -10.03 6.74 -7.65
N ALA A 7 -8.78 6.47 -7.96
CA ALA A 7 -8.12 6.80 -9.22
C ALA A 7 -7.51 5.54 -9.85
N ILE A 8 -7.47 5.50 -11.17
CA ILE A 8 -6.70 4.52 -11.93
C ILE A 8 -5.42 5.21 -12.38
N ILE A 9 -4.28 4.73 -11.90
CA ILE A 9 -2.98 5.21 -12.34
C ILE A 9 -2.44 4.24 -13.38
N ALA A 10 -2.36 4.71 -14.61
CA ALA A 10 -1.77 3.99 -15.71
C ALA A 10 -0.78 4.91 -16.44
N THR A 11 0.17 4.30 -17.12
CA THR A 11 1.10 5.01 -18.01
C THR A 11 0.82 4.59 -19.45
N LEU A 12 1.28 5.37 -20.44
CA LEU A 12 1.20 4.97 -21.85
C LEU A 12 2.29 3.93 -22.21
N ALA A 13 2.50 2.96 -21.31
CA ALA A 13 3.35 1.81 -21.58
C ALA A 13 2.67 0.88 -22.60
N PRO A 14 3.42 -0.01 -23.27
CA PRO A 14 2.83 -0.98 -24.19
C PRO A 14 1.80 -1.93 -23.54
N SER A 15 1.96 -2.23 -22.25
CA SER A 15 1.00 -3.05 -21.50
C SER A 15 -0.13 -2.20 -20.94
N LEU A 16 -1.32 -2.76 -20.82
CA LEU A 16 -2.48 -2.14 -20.17
C LEU A 16 -2.43 -2.27 -18.64
N SER A 17 -1.23 -2.33 -18.06
CA SER A 17 -1.06 -2.47 -16.61
C SER A 17 -1.38 -1.15 -15.91
N PHE A 18 -1.95 -1.24 -14.72
CA PHE A 18 -2.41 -0.08 -13.97
C PHE A 18 -2.37 -0.35 -12.46
N GLU A 19 -2.55 0.71 -11.68
CA GLU A 19 -2.68 0.67 -10.23
C GLU A 19 -4.00 1.32 -9.81
N TYR A 20 -4.76 0.63 -8.97
CA TYR A 20 -5.87 1.25 -8.23
C TYR A 20 -5.29 2.08 -7.09
N GLN A 21 -5.76 3.31 -6.93
CA GLN A 21 -5.53 4.11 -5.73
C GLN A 21 -6.86 4.50 -5.12
N TYR A 22 -7.08 4.18 -3.86
CA TYR A 22 -8.37 4.41 -3.22
C TYR A 22 -8.24 4.57 -1.72
N THR A 23 -9.29 5.10 -1.09
CA THR A 23 -9.41 5.12 0.38
C THR A 23 -10.35 4.01 0.82
N LEU A 24 -9.82 3.02 1.54
CA LEU A 24 -10.60 2.02 2.23
C LEU A 24 -11.13 2.61 3.53
N ASN A 25 -12.45 2.69 3.66
CA ASN A 25 -13.11 3.06 4.90
C ASN A 25 -13.54 1.80 5.67
N LEU A 26 -12.99 1.61 6.86
CA LEU A 26 -13.34 0.55 7.80
C LEU A 26 -14.16 1.16 8.94
N VAL A 27 -15.37 0.63 9.15
CA VAL A 27 -16.26 1.09 10.23
C VAL A 27 -16.38 0.00 11.28
N VAL A 28 -16.04 0.35 12.53
CA VAL A 28 -16.26 -0.48 13.73
C VAL A 28 -17.32 0.20 14.57
N THR A 29 -18.44 -0.47 14.81
CA THR A 29 -19.58 0.11 15.54
C THR A 29 -19.67 -0.39 16.97
N ASP A 30 -20.26 0.40 17.86
CA ASP A 30 -20.54 0.05 19.27
C ASP A 30 -19.29 -0.50 20.00
N TYR A 31 -18.12 0.06 19.74
CA TYR A 31 -16.86 -0.46 20.25
C TYR A 31 -16.60 -0.01 21.70
N ALA A 32 -16.46 -0.98 22.60
CA ALA A 32 -16.34 -0.73 24.05
C ALA A 32 -14.92 -0.85 24.62
N SER A 33 -13.99 -1.45 23.86
CA SER A 33 -12.66 -1.82 24.34
C SER A 33 -11.62 -0.74 24.04
N ASP A 34 -10.33 -1.00 24.32
CA ASP A 34 -9.22 -0.10 23.97
C ASP A 34 -9.04 0.01 22.45
N MET A 35 -8.86 1.22 21.92
CA MET A 35 -8.70 1.48 20.49
C MET A 35 -7.42 0.84 19.94
N ASP A 36 -6.38 0.71 20.75
CA ASP A 36 -5.10 0.14 20.35
C ASP A 36 -5.23 -1.32 19.89
N LEU A 37 -6.26 -2.03 20.36
CA LEU A 37 -6.58 -3.39 19.92
C LEU A 37 -7.08 -3.46 18.46
N VAL A 38 -7.51 -2.33 17.89
CA VAL A 38 -7.85 -2.20 16.46
C VAL A 38 -6.67 -1.62 15.68
N ILE A 39 -6.01 -0.58 16.22
CA ILE A 39 -4.95 0.15 15.52
C ILE A 39 -3.70 -0.70 15.32
N VAL A 40 -3.24 -1.44 16.34
CA VAL A 40 -1.98 -2.20 16.27
C VAL A 40 -2.03 -3.31 15.20
N PRO A 41 -3.08 -4.13 15.09
CA PRO A 41 -3.20 -5.11 14.00
C PRO A 41 -3.19 -4.47 12.60
N ILE A 42 -3.82 -3.30 12.44
CA ILE A 42 -3.82 -2.58 11.16
C ILE A 42 -2.41 -2.11 10.82
N LEU A 43 -1.68 -1.51 11.78
CA LEU A 43 -0.26 -1.14 11.58
C LEU A 43 0.60 -2.35 11.19
N HIS A 44 0.38 -3.50 11.83
CA HIS A 44 1.09 -4.72 11.51
C HIS A 44 0.81 -5.19 10.07
N TRP A 45 -0.45 -5.12 9.62
CA TRP A 45 -0.82 -5.45 8.24
C TRP A 45 -0.24 -4.45 7.23
N LEU A 46 -0.32 -3.14 7.51
CA LEU A 46 0.21 -2.08 6.65
C LEU A 46 1.72 -2.21 6.44
N ARG A 47 2.47 -2.68 7.45
CA ARG A 47 3.91 -2.88 7.33
C ARG A 47 4.31 -3.81 6.18
N THR A 48 3.44 -4.75 5.83
CA THR A 48 3.69 -5.70 4.74
C THR A 48 2.98 -5.28 3.45
N ASN A 49 1.76 -4.76 3.57
CA ASN A 49 0.87 -4.59 2.42
C ASN A 49 0.80 -3.15 1.89
N GLN A 50 1.25 -2.15 2.65
CA GLN A 50 1.32 -0.75 2.23
C GLN A 50 2.38 0.03 3.06
N PRO A 51 3.66 -0.40 3.03
CA PRO A 51 4.71 0.12 3.90
C PRO A 51 5.04 1.60 3.64
N ASP A 52 4.79 2.06 2.42
CA ASP A 52 5.05 3.43 1.98
C ASP A 52 4.22 4.48 2.72
N ILE A 53 3.04 4.14 3.27
CA ILE A 53 2.30 5.01 4.19
C ILE A 53 3.20 5.43 5.35
N MET A 54 3.99 4.50 5.90
CA MET A 54 4.87 4.80 7.03
C MET A 54 6.24 5.31 6.57
N ALA A 55 6.78 4.81 5.46
CA ALA A 55 8.11 5.18 4.99
C ALA A 55 8.18 6.58 4.38
N ASN A 56 7.11 7.05 3.73
CA ASN A 56 7.06 8.34 3.06
C ASN A 56 6.52 9.45 3.99
N HIS A 57 7.28 10.53 4.18
CA HIS A 57 6.90 11.66 5.03
C HIS A 57 5.54 12.26 4.65
N ASP A 58 5.28 12.41 3.35
CA ASP A 58 4.06 13.06 2.86
C ASP A 58 2.84 12.16 3.02
N LYS A 59 3.02 10.84 2.86
CA LYS A 59 1.93 9.86 3.05
C LYS A 59 1.67 9.57 4.53
N ARG A 60 2.66 9.70 5.40
CA ARG A 60 2.54 9.36 6.83
C ARG A 60 1.50 10.21 7.55
N GLN A 61 1.29 11.45 7.10
CA GLN A 61 0.36 12.38 7.77
C GLN A 61 -1.11 12.02 7.52
N ASP A 62 -1.45 11.39 6.39
CA ASP A 62 -2.85 11.21 5.99
C ASP A 62 -3.17 9.85 5.35
N GLY A 63 -2.21 8.92 5.32
CA GLY A 63 -2.38 7.58 4.73
C GLY A 63 -3.11 6.58 5.62
N PHE A 64 -3.10 6.79 6.95
CA PHE A 64 -3.87 6.03 7.92
C PHE A 64 -4.44 7.01 8.96
N THR A 65 -5.75 7.25 8.89
CA THR A 65 -6.45 8.19 9.78
C THR A 65 -7.66 7.51 10.42
N PHE A 66 -8.15 8.10 11.50
CA PHE A 66 -9.35 7.62 12.17
C PHE A 66 -10.21 8.78 12.67
N GLU A 67 -11.50 8.54 12.78
CA GLU A 67 -12.48 9.37 13.46
C GLU A 67 -13.24 8.49 14.46
N ALA A 68 -13.43 8.97 15.68
CA ALA A 68 -14.18 8.27 16.71
C ALA A 68 -15.38 9.10 17.16
N ASN A 69 -16.58 8.55 16.97
CA ASN A 69 -17.82 9.13 17.43
C ASN A 69 -18.30 8.42 18.70
N TYR A 70 -18.25 9.12 19.83
CA TYR A 70 -18.69 8.56 21.11
C TYR A 70 -20.21 8.54 21.18
N LEU A 71 -20.76 7.34 21.35
CA LEU A 71 -22.20 7.11 21.52
C LEU A 71 -22.62 7.29 22.98
N ASP A 72 -21.77 6.84 23.91
CA ASP A 72 -21.87 7.11 25.34
C ASP A 72 -20.48 7.07 26.03
N ASN A 73 -20.44 6.95 27.37
CA ASN A 73 -19.19 6.89 28.13
C ASN A 73 -18.37 5.61 27.94
N LYS A 74 -18.87 4.63 27.20
CA LYS A 74 -18.26 3.31 26.97
C LYS A 74 -18.19 2.95 25.50
N LEU A 75 -19.20 3.31 24.72
CA LEU A 75 -19.37 2.92 23.32
C LEU A 75 -18.98 4.05 22.38
N ARG A 76 -18.31 3.67 21.29
CA ARG A 76 -17.98 4.58 20.20
C ARG A 76 -17.99 3.85 18.87
N ASP A 77 -18.41 4.56 17.83
CA ASP A 77 -18.18 4.15 16.45
C ASP A 77 -16.80 4.67 16.02
N ILE A 78 -16.05 3.86 15.30
CA ILE A 78 -14.71 4.19 14.81
C ILE A 78 -14.74 4.04 13.29
N SER A 79 -14.47 5.13 12.60
CA SER A 79 -14.23 5.16 11.16
C SER A 79 -12.73 5.25 10.93
N ILE A 80 -12.17 4.33 10.15
CA ILE A 80 -10.74 4.27 9.82
C ILE A 80 -10.58 4.39 8.32
N ASP A 81 -9.78 5.34 7.87
CA ASP A 81 -9.46 5.54 6.46
C ASP A 81 -8.02 5.13 6.18
N LEU A 82 -7.86 4.23 5.20
CA LEU A 82 -6.56 3.75 4.70
C LEU A 82 -6.41 4.11 3.21
N LYS A 83 -5.36 4.85 2.86
CA LYS A 83 -5.04 5.14 1.45
C LYS A 83 -4.21 4.01 0.86
N LEU A 84 -4.84 3.13 0.10
CA LEU A 84 -4.23 1.91 -0.42
C LEU A 84 -3.96 2.00 -1.92
N THR A 85 -2.98 1.21 -2.36
CA THR A 85 -2.62 1.02 -3.75
C THR A 85 -2.64 -0.46 -4.12
N GLU A 86 -3.22 -0.82 -5.27
CA GLU A 86 -3.22 -2.21 -5.77
C GLU A 86 -2.78 -2.28 -7.23
N ARG A 87 -1.70 -3.01 -7.49
CA ARG A 87 -1.10 -3.10 -8.82
C ARG A 87 -1.71 -4.26 -9.59
N THR A 88 -2.11 -3.99 -10.81
CA THR A 88 -2.64 -4.96 -11.76
C THR A 88 -1.76 -5.02 -12.99
N ILE A 89 -1.23 -6.20 -13.29
CA ILE A 89 -0.49 -6.46 -14.52
C ILE A 89 -1.45 -7.01 -15.57
N VAL A 90 -1.39 -6.44 -16.76
CA VAL A 90 -2.04 -6.98 -17.95
C VAL A 90 -0.98 -7.47 -18.93
N LYS A 91 -1.00 -8.75 -19.26
CA LYS A 91 -0.14 -9.35 -20.28
C LYS A 91 -0.96 -9.66 -21.53
N GLU A 92 -0.43 -9.26 -22.68
CA GLU A 92 -1.00 -9.58 -23.99
C GLU A 92 -0.17 -10.68 -24.64
N GLN A 93 -0.84 -11.70 -25.18
CA GLN A 93 -0.24 -12.76 -25.97
C GLN A 93 -1.22 -13.23 -27.05
N ASP A 94 -0.86 -13.09 -28.32
CA ASP A 94 -1.64 -13.52 -29.49
C ASP A 94 -3.09 -12.98 -29.52
N GLY A 95 -3.27 -11.71 -29.12
CA GLY A 95 -4.54 -11.03 -28.98
C GLY A 95 -5.28 -11.31 -27.67
N LYS A 96 -4.73 -12.16 -26.79
CA LYS A 96 -5.34 -12.52 -25.50
C LYS A 96 -4.77 -11.70 -24.36
N LEU A 97 -5.63 -11.01 -23.62
CA LEU A 97 -5.27 -10.29 -22.40
C LEU A 97 -5.45 -11.19 -21.17
N THR A 98 -4.41 -11.27 -20.34
CA THR A 98 -4.43 -11.93 -19.03
C THR A 98 -4.19 -10.88 -17.96
N VAL A 99 -5.12 -10.78 -17.00
CA VAL A 99 -5.11 -9.78 -15.93
C VAL A 99 -4.74 -10.46 -14.62
N THR A 100 -3.81 -9.88 -13.86
CA THR A 100 -3.36 -10.42 -12.58
C THR A 100 -3.10 -9.28 -11.59
N THR A 101 -3.81 -9.29 -10.46
CA THR A 101 -3.51 -8.43 -9.32
C THR A 101 -2.28 -8.98 -8.60
N LEU A 102 -1.37 -8.08 -8.22
CA LEU A 102 -0.15 -8.42 -7.49
C LEU A 102 -0.21 -7.88 -6.07
N ASP A 103 0.40 -8.63 -5.17
CA ASP A 103 0.72 -8.16 -3.82
C ASP A 103 1.73 -7.01 -3.86
N GLU A 104 1.89 -6.35 -2.72
CA GLU A 104 2.93 -5.33 -2.51
C GLU A 104 4.32 -5.94 -2.79
N PRO A 105 5.18 -5.26 -3.56
CA PRO A 105 6.46 -5.85 -3.92
C PRO A 105 7.31 -5.96 -2.66
N PRO A 106 8.16 -6.99 -2.55
CA PRO A 106 9.15 -7.03 -1.49
C PRO A 106 10.07 -5.80 -1.61
N GLU A 107 10.55 -5.34 -0.46
CA GLU A 107 11.58 -4.30 -0.36
C GLU A 107 12.72 -4.58 -1.36
N PRO A 108 13.05 -3.65 -2.28
CA PRO A 108 13.89 -3.91 -3.45
C PRO A 108 15.32 -4.38 -3.14
N TYR A 109 15.77 -4.28 -1.88
CA TYR A 109 17.12 -4.65 -1.45
C TYR A 109 17.17 -5.61 -0.26
N ALA A 110 16.05 -6.27 0.09
CA ALA A 110 16.01 -7.16 1.26
C ALA A 110 17.07 -8.28 1.25
N SER A 111 17.60 -8.64 0.08
CA SER A 111 18.63 -9.68 -0.10
C SER A 111 19.95 -9.19 -0.69
N LEU A 112 20.10 -7.89 -0.95
CA LEU A 112 21.29 -7.35 -1.59
C LEU A 112 22.36 -7.05 -0.53
N SER A 113 23.55 -7.63 -0.68
CA SER A 113 24.65 -7.48 0.28
C SER A 113 25.78 -6.55 -0.20
N SER A 114 25.82 -6.25 -1.50
CA SER A 114 26.82 -5.38 -2.09
C SER A 114 26.37 -4.85 -3.46
N TYR A 115 26.98 -3.76 -3.88
CA TYR A 115 26.92 -3.26 -5.25
C TYR A 115 28.28 -3.41 -5.92
N GLU A 116 28.25 -3.77 -7.21
CA GLU A 116 29.39 -3.64 -8.12
C GLU A 116 28.99 -2.73 -9.28
N VAL A 117 29.86 -1.78 -9.62
CA VAL A 117 29.63 -0.85 -10.74
C VAL A 117 30.64 -1.15 -11.84
N TYR A 118 30.13 -1.35 -13.06
CA TYR A 118 30.92 -1.55 -14.26
C TYR A 118 30.69 -0.41 -15.26
N ILE A 119 31.75 0.16 -15.82
CA ILE A 119 31.70 1.14 -16.90
C ILE A 119 32.51 0.59 -18.08
N LYS A 120 31.90 0.53 -19.27
CA LYS A 120 32.51 -0.04 -20.48
C LYS A 120 33.04 -1.47 -20.29
N GLY A 121 32.42 -2.25 -19.40
CA GLY A 121 32.83 -3.62 -19.08
C GLY A 121 33.92 -3.73 -18.00
N GLU A 122 34.47 -2.61 -17.51
CA GLU A 122 35.45 -2.61 -16.43
C GLU A 122 34.79 -2.30 -15.08
N LYS A 123 35.13 -3.07 -14.04
CA LYS A 123 34.69 -2.82 -12.67
C LYS A 123 35.38 -1.57 -12.14
N VAL A 124 34.59 -0.55 -11.77
CA VAL A 124 35.09 0.75 -11.29
C VAL A 124 34.79 1.01 -9.82
N ALA A 125 33.86 0.28 -9.21
CA ALA A 125 33.55 0.39 -7.78
C ALA A 125 32.90 -0.88 -7.23
N GLU A 126 33.10 -1.11 -5.94
CA GLU A 126 32.38 -2.10 -5.14
C GLU A 126 32.21 -1.56 -3.72
N TRP A 127 31.02 -1.77 -3.13
CA TRP A 127 30.80 -1.54 -1.71
C TRP A 127 29.71 -2.47 -1.15
N SER A 128 29.83 -2.82 0.13
CA SER A 128 28.81 -3.56 0.87
C SER A 128 27.66 -2.64 1.31
N LEU A 129 26.47 -3.21 1.44
CA LEU A 129 25.26 -2.54 1.95
C LEU A 129 25.13 -2.61 3.46
#